data_AF-A0A554VJ18-F1
#
_entry.id   AF-A0A554VJ18-F1
#
_cell.length_a   1.000
_cell.length_b   1.000
_cell.length_c   1.000
_cell.angle_alpha   90.00
_cell.angle_beta   90.00
_cell.angle_gamma   90.00
#
_symmetry.space_group_name_H-M   'P 1'
#
loop_
_entity.id
_entity.type
_entity.pdbx_description
1 polymer ?
#
loop_
_entity_poly.entity_id
_entity_poly.type
_entity_poly.pdbx_seq_one_letter_code
_entity_poly.pdbx_strand_id
1 'polypeptide(L)'
;MKNMILPLLLILYLNIFGIINAQNQITPKEMQSVFKETLAKSRNFVPEATNIWSFDNSNNDYFKKDTITLNSARCGNGDYCSGIDWSFYENEKIILEKIIHCDEPPTKVASKEEDFMDLKIKEQDGMTYLCLYNNNGIFETFEVLSLKANNTTDEECTFDYTLKLLRTRENKKKNESTKKKKH
;
A
#
# COMPACT_ATOMS: atom_id res chain seq x y z
N MET A 1 61.28 -20.45 12.85
CA MET A 1 60.44 -19.24 12.93
C MET A 1 59.79 -19.01 11.58
N LYS A 2 58.86 -19.88 11.19
CA LYS A 2 58.13 -19.82 9.93
C LYS A 2 56.65 -19.85 10.27
N ASN A 3 55.91 -18.94 9.64
CA ASN A 3 54.48 -19.06 9.34
C ASN A 3 53.46 -18.73 10.44
N MET A 4 53.60 -17.57 11.10
CA MET A 4 52.50 -16.96 11.88
C MET A 4 51.73 -15.83 11.15
N ILE A 5 52.02 -15.59 9.87
CA ILE A 5 51.40 -14.49 9.08
C ILE A 5 50.08 -14.94 8.40
N LEU A 6 49.88 -16.25 8.21
CA LEU A 6 48.74 -16.79 7.46
C LEU A 6 47.35 -16.67 8.16
N PRO A 7 47.21 -16.79 9.51
CA PRO A 7 45.88 -16.71 10.12
C PRO A 7 45.36 -15.28 10.25
N LEU A 8 46.23 -14.26 10.20
CA LEU A 8 45.84 -12.85 10.32
C LEU A 8 45.16 -12.33 9.03
N LEU A 9 45.55 -12.87 7.87
CA LEU A 9 44.97 -12.51 6.56
C LEU A 9 43.58 -13.11 6.36
N LEU A 10 43.27 -14.24 7.01
CA LEU A 10 41.97 -14.92 6.87
C LEU A 10 40.84 -14.18 7.60
N ILE A 11 41.15 -13.54 8.73
CA ILE A 11 40.18 -12.77 9.53
C ILE A 11 39.83 -11.43 8.85
N LEU A 12 40.76 -10.86 8.07
CA LEU A 12 40.50 -9.65 7.28
C LEU A 12 39.56 -9.92 6.08
N TYR A 13 39.62 -11.12 5.50
CA TYR A 13 38.80 -11.48 4.33
C TYR A 13 37.33 -11.81 4.67
N LEU A 14 37.04 -12.27 5.89
CA LEU A 14 35.69 -12.65 6.30
C LEU A 14 34.78 -11.45 6.64
N ASN A 15 35.31 -10.23 6.67
CA ASN A 15 34.54 -9.01 6.96
C ASN A 15 34.05 -8.25 5.70
N ILE A 16 34.29 -8.76 4.49
CA ILE A 16 33.97 -8.05 3.23
C ILE A 16 32.57 -8.44 2.68
N PHE A 17 31.91 -9.47 3.24
CA PHE A 17 30.61 -9.95 2.74
C PHE A 17 29.40 -9.58 3.62
N GLY A 18 29.57 -8.71 4.61
CA GLY A 18 28.45 -8.12 5.34
C GLY A 18 28.15 -6.74 4.79
N ILE A 19 26.85 -6.40 4.66
CA ILE A 19 26.32 -5.12 4.15
C ILE A 19 26.37 -5.12 2.61
N ILE A 20 25.29 -5.17 1.83
CA ILE A 20 24.11 -4.32 1.83
C ILE A 20 22.98 -5.09 1.09
N ASN A 21 22.02 -5.69 1.80
CA ASN A 21 20.69 -5.88 1.22
C ASN A 21 19.92 -4.60 1.51
N ALA A 22 20.21 -3.53 0.77
CA ALA A 22 19.32 -2.39 0.72
C ALA A 22 18.07 -2.89 -0.02
N GLN A 23 17.05 -3.32 0.73
CA GLN A 23 15.71 -3.30 0.18
C GLN A 23 15.45 -1.84 -0.17
N ASN A 24 15.39 -1.52 -1.46
CA ASN A 24 15.06 -0.17 -1.93
C ASN A 24 13.71 0.19 -1.30
N GLN A 25 13.74 1.08 -0.32
CA GLN A 25 12.53 1.58 0.31
C GLN A 25 11.77 2.38 -0.73
N ILE A 26 10.46 2.10 -0.85
CA ILE A 26 9.60 2.81 -1.78
C ILE A 26 9.50 4.26 -1.35
N THR A 27 9.83 5.17 -2.24
CA THR A 27 9.83 6.62 -1.92
C THR A 27 8.43 7.21 -2.07
N PRO A 28 8.12 8.34 -1.39
CA PRO A 28 6.87 9.04 -1.60
C PRO A 28 6.64 9.44 -3.06
N LYS A 29 7.71 9.83 -3.75
CA LYS A 29 7.68 10.24 -5.16
C LYS A 29 7.31 9.07 -6.07
N GLU A 30 7.85 7.89 -5.81
CA GLU A 30 7.52 6.67 -6.55
C GLU A 30 6.05 6.29 -6.35
N MET A 31 5.55 6.28 -5.11
CA MET A 31 4.13 6.06 -4.84
C MET A 31 3.23 7.08 -5.53
N GLN A 32 3.59 8.37 -5.48
CA GLN A 32 2.81 9.42 -6.12
C GLN A 32 2.79 9.26 -7.64
N SER A 33 3.90 8.82 -8.24
CA SER A 33 3.98 8.52 -9.67
C SER A 33 3.02 7.40 -10.04
N VAL A 34 3.02 6.30 -9.29
CA VAL A 34 2.15 5.15 -9.54
C VAL A 34 0.67 5.52 -9.40
N PHE A 35 0.27 6.25 -8.36
CA PHE A 35 -1.13 6.66 -8.21
C PHE A 35 -1.59 7.63 -9.31
N LYS A 36 -0.72 8.54 -9.74
CA LYS A 36 -1.00 9.42 -10.89
C LYS A 36 -1.16 8.61 -12.18
N GLU A 37 -0.33 7.60 -12.37
CA GLU A 37 -0.43 6.69 -13.50
C GLU A 37 -1.74 5.89 -13.48
N THR A 38 -2.12 5.31 -12.34
CA THR A 38 -3.41 4.60 -12.18
C THR A 38 -4.58 5.51 -12.56
N LEU A 39 -4.60 6.75 -12.04
CA LEU A 39 -5.63 7.72 -12.37
C LEU A 39 -5.64 8.08 -13.86
N ALA A 40 -4.46 8.29 -14.47
CA ALA A 40 -4.35 8.67 -15.88
C ALA A 40 -4.75 7.56 -16.86
N LYS A 41 -4.33 6.31 -16.61
CA LYS A 41 -4.63 5.14 -17.46
C LYS A 41 -6.13 4.93 -17.63
N SER A 42 -6.89 5.09 -16.55
CA SER A 42 -8.37 4.99 -16.57
C SER A 42 -9.07 6.03 -17.44
N ARG A 43 -8.47 7.23 -17.59
CA ARG A 43 -9.08 8.34 -18.32
C ARG A 43 -8.70 8.38 -19.80
N ASN A 44 -7.53 7.84 -20.16
CA ASN A 44 -6.87 8.20 -21.41
C ASN A 44 -6.50 7.03 -22.34
N PHE A 45 -6.52 5.76 -21.93
CA PHE A 45 -5.81 4.74 -22.73
C PHE A 45 -6.47 3.36 -22.86
N VAL A 46 -7.21 2.86 -21.87
CA VAL A 46 -7.79 1.50 -21.93
C VAL A 46 -9.25 1.56 -21.46
N PRO A 47 -10.24 1.31 -22.35
CA PRO A 47 -11.67 1.38 -22.01
C PRO A 47 -12.11 0.51 -20.82
N GLU A 48 -11.30 -0.50 -20.49
CA GLU A 48 -11.57 -1.49 -19.43
C GLU A 48 -10.69 -1.30 -18.19
N ALA A 49 -9.70 -0.40 -18.23
CA ALA A 49 -8.83 -0.15 -17.08
C ALA A 49 -9.55 0.71 -16.05
N THR A 50 -9.75 0.13 -14.88
CA THR A 50 -10.36 0.79 -13.73
C THR A 50 -9.31 1.57 -12.94
N ASN A 51 -9.67 2.76 -12.47
CA ASN A 51 -8.87 3.61 -11.57
C ASN A 51 -8.84 3.06 -10.13
N ILE A 52 -8.78 1.74 -9.96
CA ILE A 52 -9.01 1.09 -8.67
C ILE A 52 -7.79 0.31 -8.21
N TRP A 53 -7.64 0.26 -6.90
CA TRP A 53 -6.80 -0.70 -6.23
C TRP A 53 -7.67 -1.57 -5.33
N SER A 54 -7.66 -2.88 -5.58
CA SER A 54 -8.62 -3.80 -4.97
C SER A 54 -7.97 -4.72 -3.94
N PHE A 55 -8.71 -4.96 -2.87
CA PHE A 55 -8.41 -5.95 -1.84
C PHE A 55 -9.49 -7.02 -1.82
N ASP A 56 -9.09 -8.30 -1.85
CA ASP A 56 -10.01 -9.43 -1.63
C ASP A 56 -10.49 -9.43 -0.18
N ASN A 57 -11.76 -9.07 -0.01
CA ASN A 57 -12.43 -9.00 1.27
C ASN A 57 -13.44 -10.14 1.49
N SER A 58 -13.29 -11.26 0.79
CA SER A 58 -14.19 -12.43 0.93
C SER A 58 -14.24 -12.97 2.36
N ASN A 59 -13.19 -12.77 3.15
CA ASN A 59 -13.10 -13.15 4.56
C ASN A 59 -13.44 -12.00 5.55
N ASN A 60 -13.91 -10.85 5.04
CA ASN A 60 -14.16 -9.64 5.84
C ASN A 60 -12.94 -9.24 6.69
N ASP A 61 -11.78 -9.18 6.03
CA ASP A 61 -10.47 -9.06 6.67
C ASP A 61 -9.87 -7.66 6.56
N TYR A 62 -10.41 -6.81 5.67
CA TYR A 62 -9.82 -5.50 5.38
C TYR A 62 -9.57 -4.71 6.67
N PHE A 63 -10.57 -4.61 7.56
CA PHE A 63 -10.48 -3.88 8.83
C PHE A 63 -9.85 -4.68 9.99
N LYS A 64 -9.54 -5.96 9.79
CA LYS A 64 -9.06 -6.86 10.85
C LYS A 64 -7.55 -7.13 10.77
N LYS A 65 -7.03 -7.36 9.57
CA LYS A 65 -5.64 -7.73 9.35
C LYS A 65 -4.72 -6.53 9.51
N ASP A 66 -3.59 -6.68 10.19
CA ASP A 66 -2.62 -5.59 10.26
C ASP A 66 -1.91 -5.36 8.91
N THR A 67 -1.85 -6.37 8.05
CA THR A 67 -1.27 -6.25 6.72
C THR A 67 -2.33 -6.50 5.65
N ILE A 68 -2.40 -5.60 4.67
CA ILE A 68 -3.26 -5.74 3.49
C ILE A 68 -2.43 -5.71 2.22
N THR A 69 -2.93 -6.38 1.18
CA THR A 69 -2.35 -6.37 -0.16
C THR A 69 -3.40 -5.87 -1.13
N LEU A 70 -3.10 -4.74 -1.77
CA LEU A 70 -3.93 -4.14 -2.81
C LEU A 70 -3.31 -4.45 -4.17
N ASN A 71 -4.14 -4.70 -5.16
CA ASN A 71 -3.70 -4.86 -6.55
C ASN A 71 -4.38 -3.83 -7.43
N SER A 72 -3.63 -3.15 -8.29
CA SER A 72 -4.22 -2.22 -9.25
C SER A 72 -4.97 -3.01 -10.32
N ALA A 73 -6.28 -2.84 -10.43
CA ALA A 73 -7.04 -3.60 -11.41
C ALA A 73 -6.89 -3.01 -12.81
N ARG A 74 -6.81 -3.89 -13.81
CA ARG A 74 -6.85 -3.53 -15.23
C ARG A 74 -8.18 -3.91 -15.90
N CYS A 75 -9.06 -4.57 -15.15
CA CYS A 75 -10.35 -5.14 -15.54
C CYS A 75 -11.25 -5.23 -14.29
N GLY A 76 -12.57 -5.15 -14.47
CA GLY A 76 -13.53 -4.96 -13.36
C GLY A 76 -13.80 -6.16 -12.44
N ASN A 77 -13.33 -7.36 -12.80
CA ASN A 77 -13.67 -8.60 -12.08
C ASN A 77 -12.39 -9.34 -11.64
N GLY A 78 -12.16 -9.42 -10.34
CA GLY A 78 -11.20 -10.36 -9.76
C GLY A 78 -11.84 -11.73 -9.49
N ASP A 79 -11.02 -12.74 -9.20
CA ASP A 79 -11.45 -14.11 -8.87
C ASP A 79 -12.11 -14.25 -7.47
N TYR A 80 -12.58 -13.14 -6.89
CA TYR A 80 -13.12 -13.08 -5.54
C TYR A 80 -14.48 -12.39 -5.51
N CYS A 81 -15.27 -12.74 -4.49
CA CYS A 81 -16.68 -12.35 -4.46
C CYS A 81 -16.93 -10.99 -3.82
N SER A 82 -16.16 -10.65 -2.78
CA SER A 82 -16.29 -9.37 -2.08
C SER A 82 -14.98 -8.61 -2.14
N GLY A 83 -15.06 -7.36 -2.60
CA GLY A 83 -13.92 -6.46 -2.73
C GLY A 83 -14.03 -5.23 -1.84
N ILE A 84 -12.88 -4.71 -1.41
CA ILE A 84 -12.73 -3.31 -1.02
C ILE A 84 -11.86 -2.63 -2.06
N ASP A 85 -12.40 -1.62 -2.72
CA ASP A 85 -11.72 -0.89 -3.77
C ASP A 85 -11.35 0.51 -3.30
N TRP A 86 -10.13 0.93 -3.63
CA TRP A 86 -9.70 2.32 -3.56
C TRP A 86 -9.84 2.93 -4.95
N SER A 87 -10.94 3.64 -5.18
CA SER A 87 -11.29 4.21 -6.48
C SER A 87 -10.83 5.66 -6.59
N PHE A 88 -9.80 5.92 -7.40
CA PHE A 88 -9.18 7.24 -7.55
C PHE A 88 -9.99 8.14 -8.49
N TYR A 89 -10.74 9.12 -7.97
CA TYR A 89 -11.50 10.03 -8.83
C TYR A 89 -10.75 11.34 -9.13
N GLU A 90 -9.78 11.72 -8.30
CA GLU A 90 -8.89 12.88 -8.47
C GLU A 90 -7.50 12.56 -7.92
N ASN A 91 -6.51 13.42 -8.20
CA ASN A 91 -5.18 13.25 -7.62
C ASN A 91 -5.28 13.28 -6.09
N GLU A 92 -4.74 12.24 -5.43
CA GLU A 92 -4.73 12.13 -3.97
C GLU A 92 -6.13 12.09 -3.33
N LYS A 93 -7.17 11.71 -4.10
CA LYS A 93 -8.51 11.48 -3.59
C LYS A 93 -9.08 10.17 -4.06
N ILE A 94 -9.60 9.40 -3.11
CA ILE A 94 -10.17 8.07 -3.36
C ILE A 94 -11.57 7.97 -2.76
N ILE A 95 -12.37 7.07 -3.30
CA ILE A 95 -13.57 6.56 -2.64
C ILE A 95 -13.24 5.13 -2.19
N LEU A 96 -13.51 4.81 -0.93
CA LEU A 96 -13.39 3.45 -0.41
C LEU A 96 -14.69 2.69 -0.64
N GLU A 97 -14.70 1.76 -1.59
CA GLU A 97 -15.92 1.18 -2.13
C GLU A 97 -16.03 -0.29 -1.76
N LYS A 98 -17.24 -0.74 -1.42
CA LYS A 98 -17.53 -2.16 -1.16
C LYS A 98 -18.24 -2.73 -2.38
N ILE A 99 -17.66 -3.75 -2.98
CA ILE A 99 -18.19 -4.38 -4.19
C ILE A 99 -18.48 -5.86 -3.93
N ILE A 100 -19.56 -6.34 -4.52
CA ILE A 100 -19.93 -7.75 -4.62
C ILE A 100 -19.80 -8.14 -6.10
N HIS A 101 -18.71 -8.80 -6.46
CA HIS A 101 -18.39 -9.16 -7.85
C HIS A 101 -19.18 -10.37 -8.36
N CYS A 102 -19.70 -11.22 -7.47
CA CYS A 102 -20.47 -12.41 -7.87
C CYS A 102 -21.92 -12.11 -8.26
N ASP A 103 -22.43 -10.92 -7.97
CA ASP A 103 -23.76 -10.53 -8.44
C ASP A 103 -23.70 -10.25 -9.94
N GLU A 104 -24.79 -10.50 -10.67
CA GLU A 104 -24.91 -10.17 -12.09
C GLU A 104 -26.06 -9.15 -12.29
N PRO A 105 -25.76 -7.86 -12.54
CA PRO A 105 -24.43 -7.25 -12.60
C PRO A 105 -23.78 -7.09 -11.20
N PRO A 106 -22.45 -6.90 -11.11
CA PRO A 106 -21.77 -6.66 -9.84
C PRO A 106 -22.42 -5.53 -9.06
N THR A 107 -22.71 -5.78 -7.79
CA THR A 107 -23.38 -4.80 -6.92
C THR A 107 -22.34 -3.98 -6.17
N LYS A 108 -22.45 -2.66 -6.28
CA LYS A 108 -21.68 -1.72 -5.47
C LYS A 108 -22.56 -1.18 -4.35
N VAL A 109 -22.06 -1.26 -3.11
CA VAL A 109 -22.71 -0.60 -1.98
C VAL A 109 -22.58 0.91 -2.18
N ALA A 110 -23.69 1.64 -2.05
CA ALA A 110 -23.69 3.09 -2.19
C ALA A 110 -22.73 3.74 -1.19
N SER A 111 -21.79 4.53 -1.71
CA SER A 111 -20.81 5.26 -0.90
C SER A 111 -21.49 6.35 -0.07
N LYS A 112 -21.03 6.52 1.15
CA LYS A 112 -21.40 7.59 2.07
C LYS A 112 -20.30 8.66 2.10
N GLU A 113 -20.57 9.80 2.73
CA GLU A 113 -19.58 10.87 2.89
C GLU A 113 -18.27 10.40 3.57
N GLU A 114 -18.38 9.46 4.53
CA GLU A 114 -17.25 8.88 5.25
C GLU A 114 -16.33 7.98 4.39
N ASP A 115 -16.82 7.56 3.23
CA ASP A 115 -16.08 6.73 2.27
C ASP A 115 -15.25 7.56 1.28
N PHE A 116 -15.49 8.88 1.18
CA PHE A 116 -14.66 9.79 0.41
C PHE A 116 -13.44 10.18 1.22
N MET A 117 -12.26 9.93 0.67
CA MET A 117 -11.00 10.07 1.39
C MET A 117 -9.98 10.91 0.65
N ASP A 118 -9.32 11.79 1.39
CA ASP A 118 -8.04 12.39 0.99
C ASP A 118 -6.90 11.41 1.34
N LEU A 119 -6.05 11.12 0.37
CA LEU A 119 -4.87 10.27 0.51
C LEU A 119 -3.62 11.14 0.54
N LYS A 120 -2.92 11.17 1.67
CA LYS A 120 -1.64 11.88 1.82
C LYS A 120 -0.49 10.91 1.96
N ILE A 121 0.56 11.12 1.16
CA ILE A 121 1.80 10.36 1.24
C ILE A 121 2.78 11.15 2.11
N LYS A 122 3.38 10.50 3.11
CA LYS A 122 4.36 11.12 4.02
C LYS A 122 5.61 10.27 4.09
N GLU A 123 6.74 10.92 4.37
CA GLU A 123 7.98 10.25 4.74
C GLU A 123 8.25 10.51 6.22
N GLN A 124 8.60 9.46 6.95
CA GLN A 124 9.03 9.56 8.34
C GLN A 124 10.06 8.47 8.62
N ASP A 125 11.20 8.83 9.20
CA ASP A 125 12.27 7.90 9.57
C ASP A 125 12.75 7.02 8.38
N GLY A 126 12.73 7.59 7.17
CA GLY A 126 13.06 6.90 5.91
C GLY A 126 11.95 6.00 5.36
N MET A 127 10.83 5.87 6.06
CA MET A 127 9.70 5.04 5.65
C MET A 127 8.61 5.89 4.99
N THR A 128 7.96 5.32 3.98
CA THR A 128 6.80 5.94 3.33
C THR A 128 5.51 5.49 3.98
N TYR A 129 4.63 6.44 4.25
CA TYR A 129 3.31 6.23 4.84
C TYR A 129 2.19 6.76 3.95
N LEU A 130 1.10 6.02 3.86
CA LEU A 130 -0.16 6.44 3.28
C LEU A 130 -1.13 6.77 4.40
N CYS A 131 -1.59 8.01 4.46
CA CYS A 131 -2.55 8.49 5.45
C CYS A 131 -3.87 8.77 4.74
N LEU A 132 -4.92 8.04 5.09
CA LEU A 132 -6.28 8.26 4.62
C LEU A 132 -7.02 9.16 5.60
N TYR A 133 -7.68 10.20 5.09
CA TYR A 133 -8.51 11.11 5.87
C TYR A 133 -9.90 11.15 5.28
N ASN A 134 -10.93 11.10 6.12
CA ASN A 134 -12.30 11.42 5.72
C ASN A 134 -12.80 12.66 6.48
N ASN A 135 -14.10 12.96 6.36
CA ASN A 135 -14.73 14.07 7.07
C ASN A 135 -14.59 14.01 8.61
N ASN A 136 -14.31 12.84 9.19
CA ASN A 136 -14.10 12.64 10.63
C ASN A 136 -12.62 12.77 11.07
N GLY A 137 -11.70 13.07 10.14
CA GLY A 137 -10.27 13.18 10.41
C GLY A 137 -9.46 12.00 9.86
N ILE A 138 -8.42 11.57 10.57
CA ILE A 138 -7.61 10.41 10.16
C ILE A 138 -8.48 9.16 10.22
N PHE A 139 -8.66 8.51 9.07
CA PHE A 139 -9.32 7.22 8.95
C PHE A 139 -8.34 6.10 9.26
N GLU A 140 -7.27 5.98 8.46
CA GLU A 140 -6.24 4.96 8.60
C GLU A 140 -4.87 5.51 8.21
N THR A 141 -3.82 4.94 8.79
CA THR A 141 -2.44 5.17 8.35
C THR A 141 -1.79 3.82 8.07
N PHE A 142 -1.05 3.76 6.97
CA PHE A 142 -0.37 2.56 6.51
C PHE A 142 1.09 2.88 6.24
N GLU A 143 1.99 2.03 6.74
CA GLU A 143 3.35 1.95 6.25
C GLU A 143 3.37 1.19 4.92
N VAL A 144 4.10 1.69 3.94
CA VAL A 144 4.32 1.01 2.65
C VAL A 144 5.44 -0.01 2.82
N LEU A 145 5.08 -1.29 2.87
CA LEU A 145 6.07 -2.37 2.98
C LEU A 145 6.71 -2.70 1.64
N SER A 146 5.94 -2.69 0.56
CA SER A 146 6.45 -2.95 -0.79
C SER A 146 5.48 -2.48 -1.87
N LEU A 147 6.02 -2.01 -2.97
CA LEU A 147 5.33 -1.76 -4.22
C LEU A 147 6.05 -2.57 -5.30
N LYS A 148 5.31 -3.42 -6.00
CA LYS A 148 5.85 -4.26 -7.07
C LYS A 148 5.09 -3.96 -8.37
N ALA A 149 5.81 -3.62 -9.42
CA ALA A 149 5.29 -3.69 -10.78
C ALA A 149 5.25 -5.15 -11.25
N ASN A 150 4.14 -5.59 -11.81
CA ASN A 150 3.99 -6.91 -12.35
C ASN A 150 4.22 -6.89 -13.87
N ASN A 151 4.71 -7.99 -14.42
CA ASN A 151 4.82 -8.14 -15.86
C ASN A 151 3.44 -8.50 -16.40
N THR A 152 2.75 -7.51 -16.95
CA THR A 152 1.41 -7.66 -17.55
C THR A 152 1.49 -7.46 -19.06
N THR A 153 0.72 -8.21 -19.83
CA THR A 153 0.47 -7.93 -21.25
C THR A 153 -0.88 -7.25 -21.41
N ASP A 154 -1.08 -6.55 -22.53
CA ASP A 154 -2.36 -5.88 -22.83
C ASP A 154 -3.51 -6.86 -23.10
N GLU A 155 -3.19 -8.14 -23.26
CA GLU A 155 -4.13 -9.22 -23.60
C GLU A 155 -4.65 -9.95 -22.34
N GLU A 156 -4.01 -9.78 -21.19
CA GLU A 156 -4.35 -10.50 -19.95
C GLU A 156 -4.95 -9.56 -18.91
N CYS A 157 -6.10 -9.95 -18.36
CA CYS A 157 -6.75 -9.32 -17.20
C CYS A 157 -5.88 -9.52 -15.94
N THR A 158 -4.81 -8.73 -15.85
CA THR A 158 -3.74 -8.84 -14.85
C THR A 158 -3.49 -7.49 -14.17
N PHE A 159 -2.90 -7.54 -12.98
CA PHE A 159 -2.68 -6.34 -12.17
C PHE A 159 -1.34 -5.67 -12.52
N ASP A 160 -1.34 -4.40 -12.94
CA ASP A 160 -0.08 -3.66 -13.23
C ASP A 160 0.85 -3.59 -12.00
N TYR A 161 0.26 -3.45 -10.81
CA TYR A 161 0.98 -3.29 -9.56
C TYR A 161 0.35 -4.08 -8.41
N THR A 162 1.21 -4.52 -7.49
CA THR A 162 0.84 -5.07 -6.18
C THR A 162 1.47 -4.21 -5.07
N LEU A 163 0.64 -3.72 -4.16
CA LEU A 163 1.02 -2.85 -3.04
C LEU A 163 0.73 -3.57 -1.72
N LYS A 164 1.75 -3.72 -0.88
CA LYS A 164 1.63 -4.30 0.45
C LYS A 164 1.76 -3.23 1.51
N LEU A 165 0.78 -3.17 2.40
CA LEU A 165 0.64 -2.13 3.41
C LEU A 165 0.56 -2.73 4.81
N LEU A 166 1.19 -2.09 5.79
CA LEU A 166 1.07 -2.40 7.21
C LEU A 166 0.30 -1.28 7.90
N ARG A 167 -0.87 -1.59 8.46
CA ARG A 167 -1.69 -0.65 9.22
C ARG A 167 -0.92 -0.22 10.47
N THR A 168 -0.71 1.08 10.62
CA THR A 168 -0.21 1.66 11.86
C THR A 168 -1.40 2.05 12.72
N ARG A 169 -1.56 1.35 13.83
CA ARG A 169 -2.49 1.80 14.86
C ARG A 169 -1.73 2.85 15.65
N GLU A 170 -2.15 4.11 15.59
CA GLU A 170 -1.60 5.11 16.50
C GLU A 170 -1.75 4.58 17.93
N ASN A 171 -0.64 4.23 18.57
CA ASN A 171 -0.62 3.98 20.00
C ASN A 171 -1.08 5.29 20.65
N LYS A 172 -2.31 5.31 21.19
CA LYS A 172 -2.86 6.34 22.10
C LYS A 172 -2.03 6.52 23.39
N LYS A 173 -0.71 6.32 23.37
CA LYS A 173 0.20 6.37 24.53
C LYS A 173 0.90 7.72 24.73
N LYS A 174 0.57 8.78 23.98
CA LYS A 174 1.22 10.10 24.17
C LYS A 174 0.42 11.15 24.94
N ASN A 175 -0.82 10.86 25.39
CA ASN A 175 -1.65 11.82 26.12
C ASN A 175 -1.86 11.52 27.62
N GLU A 176 -1.32 10.42 28.16
CA GLU A 176 -1.39 10.12 29.61
C GLU A 176 -0.15 10.55 30.41
N SER A 177 1.00 10.76 29.78
CA SER A 177 2.22 11.23 30.47
C SER A 177 2.19 12.72 30.81
N THR A 178 1.34 13.51 30.16
CA THR A 178 1.16 14.95 30.45
C THR A 178 0.08 15.23 31.50
N LYS A 179 -0.82 14.29 31.79
CA LYS A 179 -1.84 14.44 32.85
C LYS A 179 -1.36 14.06 34.25
N LYS A 180 -0.28 13.27 34.39
CA LYS A 180 0.29 12.89 35.70
C LYS A 180 1.36 13.85 36.26
N LYS A 181 1.63 14.98 35.59
CA LYS A 181 2.53 16.05 36.09
C LYS A 181 1.82 17.29 36.63
N LYS A 182 0.50 17.23 36.79
CA LYS A 182 -0.30 18.23 37.50
C LYS A 182 -1.16 17.56 38.57
N HIS A 183 -0.53 17.14 39.66
CA HIS A 183 -1.09 17.13 41.01
C HIS A 183 0.03 17.02 42.02
#